data_AF-A0A1Q3PN69-F1
#
_entry.id   AF-A0A1Q3PN69-F1
#
_cell.length_a   1.000
_cell.length_b   1.000
_cell.length_c   1.000
_cell.angle_alpha   90.00
_cell.angle_beta   90.00
_cell.angle_gamma   90.00
#
_symmetry.space_group_name_H-M   'P 1'
#
loop_
_entity.id
_entity.type
_entity.pdbx_description
1 polymer ?
#
loop_
_entity_poly.entity_id
_entity_poly.type
_entity_poly.pdbx_seq_one_letter_code
_entity_poly.pdbx_strand_id
1 'polypeptide(L)'
;MPDKARTFVERTPDAKFKAIANISVNAALSKMDSTSYPLVDLFCEDREAKKIIDKAISSIQSTMKLNNFVDLVNIIVSGSDTTTYSYFKAHQATYSSKRIKTGCACVLDGDRKSLKSKNGDPLYTPETGLHFLYSNDSPEKFLVSEYITAVPNETMSYHLSSSNVHALFEKMVENSLAATRNEAFDLCWNHFLTTSHGKEYFEELKAFLLDMVKQYSPDL
;
A
#
# COMPACT_ATOMS: atom_id res chain seq x y z
N MET A 1 -29.96 -5.96 13.14
CA MET A 1 -29.71 -5.41 14.49
C MET A 1 -29.41 -3.93 14.35
N PRO A 2 -30.00 -3.05 15.17
CA PRO A 2 -29.71 -1.62 15.08
C PRO A 2 -28.25 -1.36 15.48
N ASP A 3 -27.50 -0.62 14.66
CA ASP A 3 -26.07 -0.35 14.85
C ASP A 3 -25.75 0.30 16.21
N LYS A 4 -26.73 0.98 16.80
CA LYS A 4 -26.61 1.69 18.09
C LYS A 4 -26.62 0.78 19.34
N ALA A 5 -26.86 -0.52 19.18
CA ALA A 5 -26.94 -1.46 20.31
C ALA A 5 -25.75 -2.44 20.37
N ARG A 6 -24.89 -2.48 19.34
CA ARG A 6 -23.78 -3.43 19.29
C ARG A 6 -22.70 -3.02 20.27
N THR A 7 -22.36 -3.92 21.21
CA THR A 7 -21.27 -3.72 22.16
C THR A 7 -20.27 -4.86 22.01
N PHE A 8 -19.00 -4.53 21.81
CA PHE A 8 -17.90 -5.50 21.84
C PHE A 8 -17.18 -5.39 23.17
N VAL A 9 -16.96 -6.51 23.84
CA VAL A 9 -16.23 -6.54 25.11
C VAL A 9 -14.91 -7.26 24.86
N GLU A 10 -13.81 -6.58 25.13
CA GLU A 10 -12.48 -7.13 24.96
C GLU A 10 -11.69 -7.07 26.26
N ARG A 11 -10.74 -7.99 26.41
CA ARG A 11 -9.79 -7.99 27.53
C ARG A 11 -8.62 -7.08 27.18
N THR A 12 -8.32 -6.11 28.02
CA THR A 12 -7.15 -5.24 27.88
C THR A 12 -5.88 -5.97 28.35
N PRO A 13 -4.68 -5.50 27.95
CA PRO A 13 -3.41 -6.11 28.35
C PRO A 13 -3.20 -6.21 29.87
N ASP A 14 -3.79 -5.30 30.65
CA ASP A 14 -3.76 -5.30 32.12
C ASP A 14 -4.83 -6.20 32.75
N ALA A 15 -5.37 -7.15 31.98
CA ALA A 15 -6.39 -8.11 32.40
C ALA A 15 -7.75 -7.50 32.83
N LYS A 16 -8.02 -6.24 32.51
CA LYS A 16 -9.34 -5.63 32.66
C LYS A 16 -10.20 -5.85 31.42
N PHE A 17 -11.45 -5.41 31.48
CA PHE A 17 -12.37 -5.45 30.34
C PHE A 17 -12.68 -4.03 29.87
N LYS A 18 -12.66 -3.82 28.56
CA LYS A 18 -13.15 -2.60 27.89
C LYS A 18 -14.38 -2.96 27.07
N ALA A 19 -15.38 -2.09 27.11
CA ALA A 19 -16.54 -2.17 26.23
C ALA A 19 -16.44 -1.11 25.13
N ILE A 20 -16.64 -1.51 23.88
CA ILE A 20 -16.71 -0.65 22.70
C ILE A 20 -18.15 -0.65 22.21
N ALA A 21 -18.84 0.47 22.38
CA ALA A 21 -20.21 0.65 21.91
C ALA A 21 -20.23 1.03 20.42
N ASN A 22 -21.30 0.66 19.72
CA ASN A 22 -21.56 0.99 18.31
C ASN A 22 -20.50 0.48 17.32
N ILE A 23 -19.77 -0.58 17.69
CA ILE A 23 -18.74 -1.16 16.83
C ILE A 23 -19.36 -1.63 15.50
N SER A 24 -18.63 -1.50 14.39
CA SER A 24 -19.06 -2.07 13.11
C SER A 24 -19.00 -3.60 13.14
N VAL A 25 -19.79 -4.29 12.30
CA VAL A 25 -19.71 -5.77 12.21
C VAL A 25 -18.31 -6.19 11.79
N ASN A 26 -17.72 -5.51 10.81
CA ASN A 26 -16.38 -5.84 10.33
C ASN A 26 -15.32 -5.63 11.40
N ALA A 27 -15.37 -4.51 12.14
CA ALA A 27 -14.43 -4.26 13.25
C ALA A 27 -14.55 -5.29 14.37
N ALA A 28 -15.78 -5.72 14.70
CA ALA A 28 -15.98 -6.78 15.69
C ALA A 28 -15.41 -8.11 15.21
N LEU A 29 -15.66 -8.50 13.94
CA LEU A 29 -15.12 -9.72 13.35
C LEU A 29 -13.59 -9.68 13.26
N SER A 30 -13.02 -8.56 12.83
CA SER A 30 -11.57 -8.36 12.71
C SER A 30 -10.85 -8.42 14.06
N LYS A 31 -11.46 -7.88 15.13
CA LYS A 31 -10.94 -8.02 16.49
C LYS A 31 -10.97 -9.45 17.02
N MET A 32 -11.79 -10.33 16.45
CA MET A 32 -11.86 -11.76 16.82
C MET A 32 -10.94 -12.62 15.95
N ASP A 33 -10.90 -12.36 14.64
CA ASP A 33 -10.07 -13.05 13.66
C ASP A 33 -9.79 -12.11 12.47
N SER A 34 -8.71 -11.33 12.58
CA SER A 34 -8.29 -10.39 11.54
C SER A 34 -7.81 -11.10 10.27
N THR A 35 -7.34 -12.35 10.38
CA THR A 35 -6.87 -13.11 9.21
C THR A 35 -8.02 -13.45 8.28
N SER A 36 -9.14 -13.92 8.83
CA SER A 36 -10.35 -14.22 8.04
C SER A 36 -11.18 -12.98 7.73
N TYR A 37 -11.07 -11.93 8.56
CA TYR A 37 -11.85 -10.70 8.45
C TYR A 37 -10.94 -9.46 8.53
N PRO A 38 -10.18 -9.17 7.45
CA PRO A 38 -9.40 -7.94 7.36
C PRO A 38 -10.33 -6.71 7.42
N LEU A 39 -9.80 -5.58 7.88
CA LEU A 39 -10.55 -4.33 7.90
C LEU A 39 -10.64 -3.70 6.50
N VAL A 40 -9.59 -3.85 5.71
CA VAL A 40 -9.44 -3.23 4.39
C VAL A 40 -8.93 -4.25 3.39
N ASP A 41 -9.60 -4.34 2.24
CA ASP A 41 -9.03 -4.93 1.03
C ASP A 41 -8.29 -3.82 0.27
N LEU A 42 -6.99 -3.98 0.08
CA LEU A 42 -6.12 -3.02 -0.60
C LEU A 42 -5.65 -3.61 -1.93
N PHE A 43 -6.10 -3.04 -3.03
CA PHE A 43 -5.70 -3.43 -4.38
C PHE A 43 -4.40 -2.73 -4.78
N CYS A 44 -3.45 -3.46 -5.35
CA CYS A 44 -2.23 -2.90 -5.93
C CYS A 44 -1.86 -3.60 -7.25
N GLU A 45 -1.04 -2.94 -8.06
CA GLU A 45 -0.72 -3.41 -9.41
C GLU A 45 0.10 -4.69 -9.39
N ASP A 46 1.29 -4.65 -8.80
CA ASP A 46 2.27 -5.72 -8.93
C ASP A 46 2.99 -6.07 -7.61
N ARG A 47 4.08 -6.83 -7.74
CA ARG A 47 4.90 -7.29 -6.61
C ARG A 47 5.75 -6.18 -6.02
N GLU A 48 6.13 -5.18 -6.80
CA GLU A 48 6.94 -4.04 -6.37
C GLU A 48 6.09 -3.11 -5.51
N ALA A 49 4.88 -2.78 -5.98
CA ALA A 49 3.89 -2.07 -5.20
C ALA A 49 3.57 -2.80 -3.89
N LYS A 50 3.30 -4.12 -3.95
CA LYS A 50 3.07 -4.94 -2.75
C LYS A 50 4.22 -4.84 -1.75
N LYS A 51 5.48 -4.97 -2.20
CA LYS A 51 6.64 -4.89 -1.31
C LYS A 51 6.75 -3.55 -0.62
N ILE A 52 6.50 -2.45 -1.32
CA ILE A 52 6.52 -1.10 -0.74
C ILE A 52 5.46 -0.99 0.36
N ILE A 53 4.26 -1.49 0.10
CA ILE A 53 3.16 -1.52 1.09
C ILE A 53 3.53 -2.41 2.29
N ASP A 54 4.08 -3.60 2.07
CA ASP A 54 4.53 -4.50 3.14
C ASP A 54 5.58 -3.84 4.05
N LYS A 55 6.53 -3.06 3.47
CA LYS A 55 7.52 -2.30 4.24
C LYS A 55 6.86 -1.23 5.11
N ALA A 56 5.84 -0.53 4.58
CA ALA A 56 5.08 0.47 5.33
C ALA A 56 4.30 -0.16 6.49
N ILE A 57 3.61 -1.27 6.25
CA ILE A 57 2.91 -2.06 7.27
C ILE A 57 3.87 -2.50 8.38
N SER A 58 5.02 -3.07 8.01
CA SER A 58 6.04 -3.52 8.97
C SER A 58 6.57 -2.37 9.84
N SER A 59 6.74 -1.19 9.23
CA SER A 59 7.17 0.03 9.92
C SER A 59 6.09 0.54 10.90
N ILE A 60 4.81 0.52 10.51
CA ILE A 60 3.68 0.86 11.38
C ILE A 60 3.64 -0.07 12.59
N GLN A 61 3.71 -1.39 12.37
CA GLN A 61 3.70 -2.39 13.45
C GLN A 61 4.80 -2.13 14.48
N SER A 62 6.01 -1.90 13.99
CA SER A 62 7.18 -1.64 14.83
C SER A 62 7.04 -0.34 15.62
N THR A 63 6.56 0.73 14.97
CA THR A 63 6.46 2.07 15.57
C THR A 63 5.33 2.16 16.59
N MET A 64 4.18 1.58 16.29
CA MET A 64 2.98 1.63 17.13
C MET A 64 2.87 0.45 18.11
N LYS A 65 3.79 -0.52 18.04
CA LYS A 65 3.77 -1.77 18.82
C LYS A 65 2.47 -2.55 18.62
N LEU A 66 2.00 -2.59 17.37
CA LEU A 66 0.80 -3.33 16.95
C LEU A 66 1.21 -4.69 16.38
N ASN A 67 0.84 -5.76 17.09
CA ASN A 67 1.27 -7.12 16.70
C ASN A 67 0.54 -7.67 15.46
N ASN A 68 -0.63 -7.15 15.13
CA ASN A 68 -1.54 -7.72 14.12
C ASN A 68 -1.96 -6.73 13.02
N PHE A 69 -1.27 -5.59 12.85
CA PHE A 69 -1.67 -4.60 11.82
C PHE A 69 -1.61 -5.19 10.41
N VAL A 70 -0.64 -6.08 10.13
CA VAL A 70 -0.54 -6.81 8.86
C VAL A 70 -1.81 -7.58 8.53
N ASP A 71 -2.48 -8.14 9.53
CA ASP A 71 -3.70 -8.93 9.33
C ASP A 71 -4.93 -8.03 9.11
N LEU A 72 -4.84 -6.73 9.40
CA LEU A 72 -5.94 -5.79 9.18
C LEU A 72 -6.06 -5.34 7.73
N VAL A 73 -5.00 -5.52 6.93
CA VAL A 73 -4.93 -5.08 5.53
C VAL A 73 -4.67 -6.28 4.63
N ASN A 74 -5.68 -6.68 3.88
CA ASN A 74 -5.54 -7.72 2.87
C ASN A 74 -5.07 -7.12 1.54
N ILE A 75 -3.80 -7.34 1.20
CA ILE A 75 -3.21 -6.82 -0.03
C ILE A 75 -3.50 -7.76 -1.21
N ILE A 76 -4.19 -7.24 -2.22
CA ILE A 76 -4.61 -7.98 -3.41
C ILE A 76 -3.85 -7.43 -4.63
N VAL A 77 -2.87 -8.21 -5.11
CA VAL A 77 -2.14 -7.92 -6.35
C VAL A 77 -3.03 -8.27 -7.54
N SER A 78 -3.41 -7.26 -8.32
CA SER A 78 -4.46 -7.38 -9.35
C SER A 78 -3.94 -7.35 -10.78
N GLY A 79 -2.65 -7.01 -10.99
CA GLY A 79 -2.04 -6.91 -12.31
C GLY A 79 -2.01 -5.47 -12.81
N SER A 80 -2.47 -5.23 -14.04
CA SER A 80 -2.36 -3.89 -14.63
C SER A 80 -3.13 -2.82 -13.86
N ASP A 81 -2.67 -1.58 -13.99
CA ASP A 81 -3.34 -0.34 -13.59
C ASP A 81 -4.87 -0.36 -13.77
N THR A 82 -5.32 -0.72 -14.97
CA THR A 82 -6.73 -0.73 -15.37
C THR A 82 -7.52 -1.76 -14.59
N THR A 83 -6.96 -2.97 -14.42
CA THR A 83 -7.60 -4.04 -13.67
C THR A 83 -7.68 -3.68 -12.19
N THR A 84 -6.57 -3.25 -11.60
CA THR A 84 -6.47 -2.82 -10.20
C THR A 84 -7.49 -1.74 -9.87
N TYR A 85 -7.54 -0.66 -10.66
CA TYR A 85 -8.51 0.40 -10.46
C TYR A 85 -9.96 -0.06 -10.70
N SER A 86 -10.21 -0.91 -11.70
CA SER A 86 -11.55 -1.44 -11.96
C SER A 86 -12.09 -2.26 -10.79
N TYR A 87 -11.25 -3.06 -10.12
CA TYR A 87 -11.64 -3.82 -8.93
C TYR A 87 -11.93 -2.90 -7.75
N PHE A 88 -11.11 -1.87 -7.54
CA PHE A 88 -11.37 -0.84 -6.56
C PHE A 88 -12.74 -0.17 -6.77
N LYS A 89 -13.04 0.28 -8.00
CA LYS A 89 -14.34 0.90 -8.34
C LYS A 89 -15.51 -0.10 -8.21
N ALA A 90 -15.33 -1.35 -8.63
CA ALA A 90 -16.34 -2.38 -8.50
C ALA A 90 -16.66 -2.70 -7.02
N HIS A 91 -15.64 -2.73 -6.17
CA HIS A 91 -15.81 -2.93 -4.72
C HIS A 91 -16.57 -1.76 -4.08
N GLN A 92 -16.22 -0.51 -4.44
CA GLN A 92 -16.98 0.67 -4.00
C GLN A 92 -18.44 0.61 -4.46
N ALA A 93 -18.70 0.31 -5.74
CA ALA A 93 -20.04 0.26 -6.31
C ALA A 93 -20.94 -0.81 -5.67
N THR A 94 -20.34 -1.93 -5.23
CA THR A 94 -21.06 -3.05 -4.62
C THR A 94 -21.13 -3.00 -3.09
N TYR A 95 -20.47 -2.02 -2.46
CA TYR A 95 -20.32 -1.94 -1.00
C TYR A 95 -21.65 -1.97 -0.24
N SER A 96 -22.69 -1.30 -0.74
CA SER A 96 -24.03 -1.26 -0.12
C SER A 96 -24.72 -2.63 -0.10
N SER A 97 -24.39 -3.49 -1.05
CA SER A 97 -24.96 -4.84 -1.22
C SER A 97 -24.16 -5.92 -0.47
N LYS A 98 -22.96 -5.60 0.04
CA LYS A 98 -22.14 -6.55 0.78
C LYS A 98 -22.70 -6.80 2.18
N ARG A 99 -22.75 -8.08 2.57
CA ARG A 99 -23.16 -8.51 3.91
C ARG A 99 -22.18 -8.06 4.99
N ILE A 100 -20.89 -8.25 4.75
CA ILE A 100 -19.80 -7.77 5.60
C ILE A 100 -19.15 -6.60 4.85
N LYS A 101 -19.18 -5.43 5.49
CA LYS A 101 -18.68 -4.19 4.92
C LYS A 101 -17.19 -4.04 5.23
N THR A 102 -16.37 -4.59 4.34
CA THR A 102 -14.91 -4.43 4.36
C THR A 102 -14.51 -3.17 3.61
N GLY A 103 -13.55 -2.44 4.18
CA GLY A 103 -12.98 -1.26 3.57
C GLY A 103 -12.29 -1.57 2.24
N CYS A 104 -12.09 -0.52 1.44
CA CYS A 104 -11.51 -0.63 0.11
C CYS A 104 -10.45 0.45 -0.08
N ALA A 105 -9.25 0.04 -0.45
CA ALA A 105 -8.15 0.93 -0.81
C ALA A 105 -7.53 0.49 -2.14
N CYS A 106 -6.85 1.41 -2.81
CA CYS A 106 -6.14 1.18 -4.05
C CYS A 106 -4.84 1.95 -4.04
N VAL A 107 -3.76 1.28 -4.40
CA VAL A 107 -2.43 1.86 -4.57
C VAL A 107 -1.99 1.59 -6.02
N LEU A 108 -1.86 2.67 -6.80
CA LEU A 108 -1.36 2.63 -8.17
C LEU A 108 0.08 3.13 -8.23
N ASP A 109 0.79 2.77 -9.29
CA ASP A 109 2.13 3.27 -9.57
C ASP A 109 2.11 4.78 -9.86
N GLY A 110 3.26 5.42 -9.61
CA GLY A 110 3.40 6.87 -9.74
C GLY A 110 3.18 7.39 -11.17
N ASP A 111 3.57 6.60 -12.17
CA ASP A 111 3.41 6.91 -13.60
C ASP A 111 1.94 7.01 -14.04
N ARG A 112 1.02 6.42 -13.27
CA ARG A 112 -0.43 6.49 -13.52
C ARG A 112 -1.05 7.82 -13.18
N LYS A 113 -0.43 8.58 -12.28
CA LYS A 113 -0.95 9.87 -11.77
C LYS A 113 -1.20 10.90 -12.89
N SER A 114 -0.36 10.87 -13.94
CA SER A 114 -0.41 11.85 -15.04
C SER A 114 -1.15 11.35 -16.29
N LEU A 115 -1.67 10.11 -16.28
CA LEU A 115 -2.36 9.56 -17.44
C LEU A 115 -3.70 10.27 -17.67
N LYS A 116 -3.98 10.56 -18.94
CA LYS A 116 -5.18 11.26 -19.37
C LYS A 116 -5.96 10.43 -20.39
N SER A 117 -7.27 10.57 -20.35
CA SER A 117 -8.16 10.04 -21.37
C SER A 117 -7.96 10.78 -22.70
N LYS A 118 -8.56 10.26 -23.78
CA LYS A 118 -8.58 10.92 -25.10
C LYS A 118 -9.16 12.35 -25.06
N ASN A 119 -9.96 12.65 -24.04
CA ASN A 119 -10.61 13.95 -23.87
C ASN A 119 -9.77 14.92 -23.02
N GLY A 120 -8.62 14.49 -22.49
CA GLY A 120 -7.72 15.30 -21.67
C GLY A 120 -7.99 15.24 -20.16
N ASP A 121 -9.05 14.54 -19.74
CA ASP A 121 -9.36 14.31 -18.32
C ASP A 121 -8.40 13.30 -17.68
N PRO A 122 -8.03 13.43 -16.39
CA PRO A 122 -7.28 12.40 -15.68
C PRO A 122 -7.95 11.03 -15.78
N LEU A 123 -7.17 9.99 -16.08
CA LEU A 123 -7.69 8.63 -16.16
C LEU A 123 -8.07 8.09 -14.77
N TYR A 124 -7.32 8.51 -13.75
CA TYR A 124 -7.51 8.16 -12.36
C TYR A 124 -7.70 9.44 -11.54
N THR A 125 -8.95 9.72 -11.17
CA THR A 125 -9.29 10.91 -10.39
C THR A 125 -8.92 10.70 -8.93
N PRO A 126 -8.19 11.63 -8.28
CA PRO A 126 -7.94 11.57 -6.85
C PRO A 126 -9.24 11.43 -6.05
N GLU A 127 -9.34 10.38 -5.25
CA GLU A 127 -10.50 10.09 -4.40
C GLU A 127 -10.09 9.39 -3.10
N THR A 128 -10.96 9.40 -2.10
CA THR A 128 -10.71 8.71 -0.83
C THR A 128 -10.45 7.22 -1.07
N GLY A 129 -9.37 6.70 -0.50
CA GLY A 129 -8.96 5.31 -0.68
C GLY A 129 -8.13 5.05 -1.93
N LEU A 130 -7.83 6.07 -2.75
CA LEU A 130 -6.85 5.97 -3.84
C LEU A 130 -5.54 6.67 -3.44
N HIS A 131 -4.43 5.96 -3.56
CA HIS A 131 -3.08 6.48 -3.35
C HIS A 131 -2.20 6.14 -4.56
N PHE A 132 -1.20 6.99 -4.83
CA PHE A 132 -0.21 6.75 -5.88
C PHE A 132 1.15 6.59 -5.22
N LEU A 133 1.92 5.61 -5.65
CA LEU A 133 3.31 5.48 -5.24
C LEU A 133 4.11 6.72 -5.68
N TYR A 134 5.18 7.01 -4.94
CA TYR A 134 6.21 7.93 -5.45
C TYR A 134 6.81 7.32 -6.73
N SER A 135 7.23 8.06 -7.75
CA SER A 135 7.11 9.49 -8.04
C SER A 135 6.04 9.73 -9.12
N ASN A 136 6.37 10.33 -10.26
CA ASN A 136 5.59 10.26 -11.51
C ASN A 136 6.13 9.17 -12.46
N ASP A 137 7.01 8.30 -11.95
CA ASP A 137 7.57 7.15 -12.62
C ASP A 137 7.12 5.86 -11.91
N SER A 138 7.27 4.71 -12.56
CA SER A 138 7.04 3.42 -11.91
C SER A 138 8.06 3.16 -10.78
N PRO A 139 7.76 2.24 -9.86
CA PRO A 139 8.61 1.92 -8.74
C PRO A 139 10.05 1.61 -9.09
N GLU A 140 10.27 0.79 -10.11
CA GLU A 140 11.62 0.36 -10.51
C GLU A 140 12.43 1.53 -11.04
N LYS A 141 11.82 2.39 -11.86
CA LYS A 141 12.53 3.52 -12.45
C LYS A 141 12.94 4.55 -11.41
N PHE A 142 12.03 4.98 -10.54
CA PHE A 142 12.39 5.99 -9.55
C PHE A 142 13.41 5.42 -8.55
N LEU A 143 13.24 4.18 -8.10
CA LEU A 143 14.13 3.57 -7.11
C LEU A 143 15.55 3.42 -7.64
N VAL A 144 15.69 2.91 -8.88
CA VAL A 144 16.99 2.80 -9.51
C VAL A 144 17.57 4.17 -9.83
N SER A 145 16.75 5.13 -10.27
CA SER A 145 17.21 6.51 -10.53
C SER A 145 17.83 7.15 -9.28
N GLU A 146 17.14 7.10 -8.14
CA GLU A 146 17.63 7.63 -6.87
C GLU A 146 18.93 6.95 -6.43
N TYR A 147 19.00 5.62 -6.55
CA TYR A 147 20.20 4.87 -6.19
C TYR A 147 21.41 5.23 -7.06
N ILE A 148 21.22 5.37 -8.38
CA ILE A 148 22.31 5.69 -9.33
C ILE A 148 22.81 7.13 -9.15
N THR A 149 21.99 8.05 -8.64
CA THR A 149 22.47 9.39 -8.26
C THR A 149 23.53 9.32 -7.15
N ALA A 150 23.39 8.40 -6.20
CA ALA A 150 24.36 8.20 -5.12
C ALA A 150 25.53 7.28 -5.51
N VAL A 151 25.29 6.30 -6.38
CA VAL A 151 26.29 5.36 -6.89
C VAL A 151 26.31 5.42 -8.43
N PRO A 152 27.01 6.42 -9.01
CA PRO A 152 27.00 6.61 -10.45
C PRO A 152 27.52 5.37 -11.21
N ASN A 153 26.74 4.93 -12.19
CA ASN A 153 27.09 3.84 -13.09
C ASN A 153 26.57 4.15 -14.50
N GLU A 154 27.48 4.33 -15.46
CA GLU A 154 27.13 4.74 -16.83
C GLU A 154 26.21 3.73 -17.53
N THR A 155 26.45 2.44 -17.34
CA THR A 155 25.63 1.37 -17.94
C THR A 155 24.21 1.39 -17.39
N MET A 156 24.04 1.61 -16.09
CA MET A 156 22.70 1.73 -15.49
C MET A 156 21.98 3.01 -15.91
N SER A 157 22.69 4.12 -16.05
CA SER A 157 22.13 5.36 -16.61
C SER A 157 21.61 5.17 -18.04
N TYR A 158 22.31 4.38 -18.85
CA TYR A 158 21.82 3.97 -20.16
C TYR A 158 20.53 3.14 -20.05
N HIS A 159 20.50 2.12 -19.18
CA HIS A 159 19.31 1.29 -19.01
C HIS A 159 18.09 2.07 -18.49
N LEU A 160 18.28 3.04 -17.58
CA LEU A 160 17.22 3.92 -17.07
C LEU A 160 16.50 4.72 -18.17
N SER A 161 17.20 5.08 -19.25
CA SER A 161 16.64 5.86 -20.35
C SER A 161 16.14 5.02 -21.52
N SER A 162 16.72 3.82 -21.71
CA SER A 162 16.61 3.08 -22.98
C SER A 162 16.03 1.68 -22.86
N SER A 163 15.89 1.13 -21.65
CA SER A 163 15.40 -0.24 -21.43
C SER A 163 13.97 -0.28 -20.90
N ASN A 164 13.36 -1.47 -20.95
CA ASN A 164 12.09 -1.71 -20.28
C ASN A 164 12.27 -1.49 -18.77
N VAL A 165 11.42 -0.64 -18.20
CA VAL A 165 11.47 -0.23 -16.80
C VAL A 165 11.35 -1.41 -15.84
N HIS A 166 10.49 -2.38 -16.15
CA HIS A 166 10.28 -3.56 -15.31
C HIS A 166 11.49 -4.50 -15.26
N ALA A 167 12.45 -4.33 -16.18
CA ALA A 167 13.70 -5.10 -16.20
C ALA A 167 14.85 -4.41 -15.44
N LEU A 168 14.67 -3.20 -14.89
CA LEU A 168 15.77 -2.43 -14.30
C LEU A 168 16.46 -3.14 -13.14
N PHE A 169 15.71 -3.81 -12.27
CA PHE A 169 16.31 -4.60 -11.19
C PHE A 169 17.08 -5.82 -11.71
N GLU A 170 16.66 -6.41 -12.83
CA GLU A 170 17.45 -7.47 -13.49
C GLU A 170 18.73 -6.90 -14.08
N LYS A 171 18.68 -5.69 -14.65
CA LYS A 171 19.87 -4.98 -15.14
C LYS A 171 20.85 -4.64 -14.02
N MET A 172 20.39 -4.34 -12.81
CA MET A 172 21.28 -4.21 -11.66
C MET A 172 22.02 -5.51 -11.34
N VAL A 173 21.35 -6.66 -11.45
CA VAL A 173 21.97 -7.97 -11.24
C VAL A 173 22.99 -8.28 -12.35
N GLU A 174 22.63 -8.07 -13.62
CA GLU A 174 23.54 -8.25 -14.76
C GLU A 174 24.80 -7.39 -14.65
N ASN A 175 24.68 -6.19 -14.06
CA ASN A 175 25.79 -5.26 -13.83
C ASN A 175 26.51 -5.47 -12.48
N SER A 176 26.27 -6.60 -11.80
CA SER A 176 26.91 -6.96 -10.52
C SER A 176 26.70 -5.93 -9.40
N LEU A 177 25.61 -5.16 -9.44
CA LEU A 177 25.24 -4.22 -8.37
C LEU A 177 24.45 -4.89 -7.24
N ALA A 178 23.82 -6.03 -7.53
CA ALA A 178 23.10 -6.86 -6.58
C ALA A 178 23.20 -8.33 -7.01
N ALA A 179 23.11 -9.28 -6.07
CA ALA A 179 23.11 -10.71 -6.41
C ALA A 179 21.73 -11.20 -6.87
N THR A 180 20.64 -10.54 -6.45
CA THR A 180 19.27 -10.91 -6.83
C THR A 180 18.39 -9.69 -7.09
N ARG A 181 17.27 -9.90 -7.79
CA ARG A 181 16.24 -8.86 -8.02
C ARG A 181 15.66 -8.31 -6.70
N ASN A 182 15.51 -9.17 -5.69
CA ASN A 182 15.01 -8.75 -4.38
C ASN A 182 16.02 -7.87 -3.64
N GLU A 183 17.29 -8.26 -3.67
CA GLU A 183 18.37 -7.47 -3.11
C GLU A 183 18.52 -6.12 -3.82
N ALA A 184 18.39 -6.09 -5.17
CA ALA A 184 18.39 -4.86 -5.94
C ALA A 184 17.27 -3.90 -5.47
N PHE A 185 16.06 -4.43 -5.28
CA PHE A 185 14.95 -3.65 -4.71
C PHE A 185 15.30 -3.13 -3.31
N ASP A 186 15.77 -4.00 -2.40
CA ASP A 186 16.06 -3.62 -1.02
C ASP A 186 17.20 -2.58 -0.94
N LEU A 187 18.23 -2.69 -1.78
CA LEU A 187 19.31 -1.70 -1.89
C LEU A 187 18.77 -0.32 -2.28
N CYS A 188 18.02 -0.26 -3.38
CA CYS A 188 17.44 1.00 -3.85
C CYS A 188 16.43 1.58 -2.85
N TRP A 189 15.57 0.75 -2.28
CA TRP A 189 14.57 1.16 -1.29
C TRP A 189 15.20 1.71 -0.02
N ASN A 190 16.20 1.01 0.52
CA ASN A 190 16.90 1.46 1.72
C ASN A 190 17.65 2.77 1.46
N HIS A 191 18.25 2.93 0.27
CA HIS A 191 18.85 4.21 -0.12
C HIS A 191 17.80 5.33 -0.19
N PHE A 192 16.68 5.09 -0.89
CA PHE A 192 15.60 6.05 -1.02
C PHE A 192 15.09 6.54 0.34
N LEU A 193 14.92 5.65 1.33
CA LEU A 193 14.52 6.04 2.70
C LEU A 193 15.56 6.90 3.44
N THR A 194 16.80 7.04 2.95
CA THR A 194 17.76 8.00 3.52
C THR A 194 17.53 9.42 3.03
N THR A 195 16.90 9.61 1.87
CA THR A 195 16.63 10.91 1.26
C THR A 195 15.46 11.62 1.96
N SER A 196 15.39 12.96 1.84
CA SER A 196 14.30 13.74 2.44
C SER A 196 12.94 13.35 1.83
N HIS A 197 12.88 13.26 0.51
CA HIS A 197 11.65 12.89 -0.20
C HIS A 197 11.21 11.45 0.10
N GLY A 198 12.15 10.52 0.23
CA GLY A 198 11.80 9.14 0.59
C GLY A 198 11.23 9.03 2.00
N LYS A 199 11.75 9.80 2.96
CA LYS A 199 11.17 9.88 4.31
C LYS A 199 9.77 10.49 4.30
N GLU A 200 9.60 11.63 3.63
CA GLU A 200 8.31 12.32 3.52
C GLU A 200 7.24 11.41 2.90
N TYR A 201 7.56 10.80 1.75
CA TYR A 201 6.65 9.88 1.08
C TYR A 201 6.33 8.65 1.95
N PHE A 202 7.32 8.09 2.64
CA PHE A 202 7.08 6.91 3.46
C PHE A 202 6.15 7.21 4.64
N GLU A 203 6.24 8.41 5.23
CA GLU A 203 5.26 8.87 6.22
C GLU A 203 3.87 9.08 5.60
N GLU A 204 3.79 9.62 4.38
CA GLU A 204 2.52 9.78 3.65
C GLU A 204 1.83 8.43 3.40
N LEU A 205 2.56 7.43 2.90
CA LEU A 205 2.05 6.09 2.68
C LEU A 205 1.58 5.44 3.99
N LYS A 206 2.35 5.60 5.08
CA LYS A 206 1.95 5.10 6.39
C LYS A 206 0.67 5.77 6.90
N ALA A 207 0.56 7.08 6.74
CA ALA A 207 -0.62 7.84 7.13
C ALA A 207 -1.84 7.36 6.33
N PHE A 208 -1.71 7.19 5.01
CA PHE A 208 -2.77 6.63 4.17
C PHE A 208 -3.27 5.27 4.68
N LEU A 209 -2.35 4.33 4.94
CA LEU A 209 -2.72 3.00 5.44
C LEU A 209 -3.42 3.07 6.81
N LEU A 210 -2.93 3.91 7.72
CA LEU A 210 -3.52 4.11 9.04
C LEU A 210 -4.91 4.72 8.95
N ASP A 211 -5.09 5.75 8.13
CA ASP A 211 -6.37 6.42 7.95
C ASP A 211 -7.42 5.47 7.36
N MET A 212 -7.01 4.64 6.39
CA MET A 212 -7.87 3.60 5.83
C MET A 212 -8.31 2.61 6.91
N VAL A 213 -7.41 2.12 7.76
CA VAL A 213 -7.77 1.20 8.85
C VAL A 213 -8.66 1.88 9.90
N LYS A 214 -8.32 3.09 10.32
CA LYS A 214 -9.06 3.86 11.33
C LYS A 214 -10.47 4.23 10.89
N GLN A 215 -10.69 4.44 9.59
CA GLN A 215 -12.03 4.69 9.06
C GLN A 215 -13.00 3.53 9.37
N TYR A 216 -12.52 2.29 9.39
CA TYR A 216 -13.34 1.10 9.65
C TYR A 216 -13.24 0.57 11.08
N SER A 217 -12.22 0.99 11.83
CA SER A 217 -12.05 0.74 13.26
C SER A 217 -11.44 1.96 13.98
N PRO A 218 -12.25 2.96 14.38
CA PRO A 218 -11.75 4.20 14.99
C PRO A 218 -11.03 4.03 16.33
N ASP A 219 -11.25 2.91 17.02
CA ASP A 219 -10.67 2.59 18.33
C ASP A 219 -9.24 2.01 18.24
N LEU A 220 -8.62 1.98 17.06
CA LEU A 220 -7.31 1.40 16.80
C LEU A 220 -6.15 2.35 17.15
#